data_AF-A0A378LJ59-F1
#
_entry.id   AF-A0A378LJ59-F1
#
_cell.length_a   1.000
_cell.length_b   1.000
_cell.length_c   1.000
_cell.angle_alpha   90.00
_cell.angle_beta   90.00
_cell.angle_gamma   90.00
#
_symmetry.space_group_name_H-M   'P 1'
#
loop_
_entity.id
_entity.type
_entity.pdbx_description
1 polymer ?
#
loop_
_entity_poly.entity_id
_entity_poly.type
_entity_poly.pdbx_seq_one_letter_code
_entity_poly.pdbx_strand_id
1 'polypeptide(L)'
;MLQSIELAVTRENAAHPKLTSWIDSQLDSAPKTESGAIDLSKAERIGEGGTHVLYRFPDAPFVIKLMKQNPNPTELEELEKKYAVLYECFDRDGKHRCIREQHITMHVKLPEKEEPQAAALSIVPYEKCFKSKVKFDFKIEPAELDPYLMEHNKVMFDKANKMLVHKESTESTFDLKDYALIDERIGAILQRLDSDPKLKEIMIEFINHYRDFYQKTNIILDAMGFENILFYKDESGDWQFKVGSAIKHDTGKYTNELFDRLHNGKEVNLNDFYNFTHAYFSPANIRAVNACAMKLGLEPVIHDVLIDTSDLYKISQALSVPERMLAYARHGDFAKMDEILQANKHQLSFSLRDFWAYALIADEYINHGQPPTALKSYLDTVSKFPVILPENKDDAKRVQDSKIAIIDRKNMHDKKIMLHDELATFLPKSQFREKTESTETVTHNYKKQLQEVREDSHYSASDLSTSYT
;
A
#
# COMPACT_ATOMS: atom_id res chain seq x y z
N MET A 1 -21.53 15.83 -15.42
CA MET A 1 -22.66 15.13 -16.06
C MET A 1 -22.25 13.67 -16.23
N LEU A 2 -22.76 12.79 -15.36
CA LEU A 2 -22.49 11.35 -15.39
C LEU A 2 -23.28 10.74 -16.54
N GLN A 3 -22.60 10.30 -17.60
CA GLN A 3 -23.20 9.42 -18.60
C GLN A 3 -23.16 7.99 -18.06
N SER A 4 -24.34 7.45 -17.79
CA SER A 4 -24.58 6.05 -17.46
C SER A 4 -24.06 5.15 -18.58
N ILE A 5 -23.20 4.19 -18.23
CA ILE A 5 -22.77 3.13 -19.13
C ILE A 5 -23.90 2.09 -19.15
N GLU A 6 -24.63 1.98 -20.25
CA GLU A 6 -25.57 0.87 -20.48
C GLU A 6 -24.76 -0.39 -20.82
N LEU A 7 -24.48 -1.22 -19.81
CA LEU A 7 -23.99 -2.58 -20.00
C LEU A 7 -25.18 -3.49 -20.30
N ALA A 8 -25.18 -4.14 -21.45
CA ALA A 8 -26.17 -5.14 -21.82
C ALA A 8 -26.03 -6.37 -20.90
N VAL A 9 -26.98 -6.51 -19.97
CA VAL A 9 -27.06 -7.66 -19.05
C VAL A 9 -27.65 -8.85 -19.81
N THR A 10 -26.84 -9.86 -20.12
CA THR A 10 -27.37 -11.19 -20.43
C THR A 10 -27.86 -11.84 -19.13
N ARG A 11 -29.03 -12.47 -19.20
CA ARG A 11 -29.83 -13.00 -18.07
C ARG A 11 -29.18 -14.14 -17.25
N GLU A 12 -27.91 -14.45 -17.45
CA GLU A 12 -27.20 -15.53 -16.74
C GLU A 12 -26.46 -15.07 -15.47
N ASN A 13 -26.46 -13.77 -15.14
CA ASN A 13 -25.88 -13.23 -13.90
C ASN A 13 -26.83 -13.24 -12.68
N ALA A 14 -27.90 -14.05 -12.70
CA ALA A 14 -28.67 -14.29 -11.49
C ALA A 14 -27.78 -14.97 -10.45
N ALA A 15 -27.65 -14.38 -9.25
CA ALA A 15 -26.89 -14.90 -8.12
C ALA A 15 -26.98 -16.44 -8.09
N HIS A 16 -25.82 -17.10 -8.22
CA HIS A 16 -25.76 -18.55 -8.33
C HIS A 16 -26.51 -19.14 -7.12
N PRO A 17 -27.62 -19.89 -7.27
CA PRO A 17 -28.54 -20.19 -6.17
C PRO A 17 -27.89 -20.83 -4.94
N LYS A 18 -26.78 -21.57 -5.16
CA LYS A 18 -25.95 -22.16 -4.10
C LYS A 18 -25.23 -21.13 -3.23
N LEU A 19 -24.77 -20.01 -3.79
CA LEU A 19 -24.05 -18.96 -3.06
C LEU A 19 -24.99 -18.19 -2.14
N THR A 20 -26.19 -17.85 -2.62
CA THR A 20 -27.23 -17.19 -1.80
C THR A 20 -27.64 -18.08 -0.63
N SER A 21 -27.88 -19.38 -0.87
CA SER A 21 -28.20 -20.33 0.22
C SER A 21 -27.07 -20.49 1.24
N TRP A 22 -25.80 -20.39 0.80
CA TRP A 22 -24.66 -20.45 1.71
C TRP A 22 -24.59 -19.18 2.57
N ILE A 23 -24.71 -18.00 1.98
CA ILE A 23 -24.69 -16.73 2.71
C ILE A 23 -25.82 -16.65 3.73
N ASP A 24 -27.04 -17.04 3.34
CA ASP A 24 -28.18 -17.07 4.25
C ASP A 24 -27.90 -17.99 5.44
N SER A 25 -27.35 -19.20 5.20
CA SER A 25 -26.97 -20.10 6.30
C SER A 25 -25.86 -19.54 7.21
N GLN A 26 -24.90 -18.79 6.66
CA GLN A 26 -23.84 -18.16 7.46
C GLN A 26 -24.41 -17.00 8.29
N LEU A 27 -25.32 -16.21 7.71
CA LEU A 27 -26.01 -15.12 8.39
C LEU A 27 -26.85 -15.61 9.55
N ASP A 28 -27.52 -16.75 9.40
CA ASP A 28 -28.31 -17.38 10.46
C ASP A 28 -27.42 -17.88 11.60
N SER A 29 -26.20 -18.32 11.28
CA SER A 29 -25.23 -18.78 12.29
C SER A 29 -24.55 -17.63 13.06
N ALA A 30 -24.57 -16.41 12.51
CA ALA A 30 -23.95 -15.25 13.14
C ALA A 30 -24.69 -14.85 14.43
N PRO A 31 -24.00 -14.62 15.56
CA PRO A 31 -24.61 -14.11 16.78
C PRO A 31 -25.48 -12.87 16.53
N LYS A 32 -26.70 -12.87 17.09
CA LYS A 32 -27.64 -11.75 16.99
C LYS A 32 -27.92 -11.10 18.34
N THR A 33 -28.31 -9.83 18.30
CA THR A 33 -28.98 -9.14 19.43
C THR A 33 -30.42 -9.62 19.57
N GLU A 34 -31.09 -9.23 20.66
CA GLU A 34 -32.53 -9.49 20.84
C GLU A 34 -33.39 -8.86 19.72
N SER A 35 -32.93 -7.74 19.15
CA SER A 35 -33.57 -7.07 18.01
C SER A 35 -33.28 -7.74 16.65
N GLY A 36 -32.50 -8.83 16.62
CA GLY A 36 -32.14 -9.56 15.40
C GLY A 36 -30.98 -8.96 14.59
N ALA A 37 -30.31 -7.91 15.09
CA ALA A 37 -29.12 -7.34 14.45
C ALA A 37 -27.90 -8.25 14.63
N ILE A 38 -26.97 -8.27 13.67
CA ILE A 38 -25.70 -9.00 13.84
C ILE A 38 -24.88 -8.34 14.95
N ASP A 39 -24.49 -9.13 15.94
CA ASP A 39 -23.80 -8.63 17.14
C ASP A 39 -22.27 -8.70 16.97
N LEU A 40 -21.69 -7.70 16.28
CA LEU A 40 -20.25 -7.65 16.02
C LEU A 40 -19.42 -7.38 17.29
N SER A 41 -20.03 -7.05 18.43
CA SER A 41 -19.30 -6.99 19.71
C SER A 41 -18.84 -8.36 20.20
N LYS A 42 -19.34 -9.45 19.61
CA LYS A 42 -18.91 -10.84 19.84
C LYS A 42 -17.89 -11.33 18.82
N ALA A 43 -17.53 -10.50 17.84
CA ALA A 43 -16.52 -10.81 16.84
C ALA A 43 -15.18 -10.16 17.17
N GLU A 44 -14.09 -10.81 16.75
CA GLU A 44 -12.77 -10.22 16.74
C GLU A 44 -12.60 -9.35 15.49
N ARG A 45 -12.06 -8.15 15.65
CA ARG A 45 -11.58 -7.34 14.53
C ARG A 45 -10.24 -7.90 14.06
N ILE A 46 -10.26 -8.65 12.96
CA ILE A 46 -9.08 -9.35 12.44
C ILE A 46 -8.28 -8.53 11.41
N GLY A 47 -8.83 -7.39 10.97
CA GLY A 47 -8.15 -6.52 10.02
C GLY A 47 -8.97 -5.31 9.62
N GLU A 48 -8.33 -4.42 8.87
CA GLU A 48 -8.93 -3.21 8.32
C GLU A 48 -8.34 -2.92 6.95
N GLY A 49 -9.21 -2.74 5.96
CA GLY A 49 -8.86 -2.25 4.63
C GLY A 49 -9.20 -0.77 4.47
N GLY A 50 -8.90 -0.20 3.29
CA GLY A 50 -9.23 1.21 3.00
C GLY A 50 -10.72 1.52 3.10
N THR A 51 -11.57 0.59 2.64
CA THR A 51 -13.03 0.77 2.52
C THR A 51 -13.85 0.00 3.55
N HIS A 52 -13.21 -0.87 4.34
CA HIS A 52 -13.92 -1.85 5.17
C HIS A 52 -13.13 -2.26 6.42
N VAL A 53 -13.83 -2.87 7.37
CA VAL A 53 -13.27 -3.50 8.58
C VAL A 53 -13.67 -4.98 8.55
N LEU A 54 -12.72 -5.86 8.88
CA LEU A 54 -12.91 -7.30 8.87
C LEU A 54 -13.20 -7.80 10.28
N TYR A 55 -14.34 -8.48 10.43
CA TYR A 55 -14.77 -9.10 11.67
C TYR A 55 -14.89 -10.61 11.50
N ARG A 56 -14.45 -11.36 12.49
CA ARG A 56 -14.59 -12.82 12.52
C ARG A 56 -15.09 -13.28 13.88
N PHE A 57 -16.17 -14.06 13.87
CA PHE A 57 -16.61 -14.75 15.07
C PHE A 57 -15.68 -15.93 15.38
N PRO A 58 -15.51 -16.30 16.66
CA PRO A 58 -14.77 -17.50 17.05
C PRO A 58 -15.21 -18.71 16.21
N ASP A 59 -14.23 -19.42 15.64
CA ASP A 59 -14.42 -20.62 14.81
C ASP A 59 -15.28 -20.47 13.55
N ALA A 60 -15.73 -19.26 13.20
CA ALA A 60 -16.50 -19.05 12.00
C ALA A 60 -15.70 -19.39 10.73
N PRO A 61 -16.30 -20.10 9.76
CA PRO A 61 -15.69 -20.40 8.46
C PRO A 61 -15.80 -19.22 7.48
N PHE A 62 -16.23 -18.05 7.95
CA PHE A 62 -16.43 -16.84 7.16
C PHE A 62 -15.92 -15.60 7.90
N VAL A 63 -15.75 -14.52 7.14
CA VAL A 63 -15.42 -13.18 7.62
C VAL A 63 -16.53 -12.23 7.21
N ILE A 64 -16.94 -11.35 8.12
CA ILE A 64 -17.81 -10.22 7.82
C ILE A 64 -16.92 -9.04 7.45
N LYS A 65 -17.09 -8.57 6.22
CA LYS A 65 -16.44 -7.38 5.71
C LYS A 65 -17.42 -6.21 5.80
N LEU A 66 -17.33 -5.46 6.89
CA LEU A 66 -18.18 -4.31 7.15
C LEU A 66 -17.65 -3.08 6.42
N MET A 67 -18.46 -2.45 5.56
CA MET A 67 -18.03 -1.23 4.87
C MET A 67 -17.95 -0.04 5.84
N LYS A 68 -16.91 0.79 5.70
CA LYS A 68 -16.73 2.01 6.52
C LYS A 68 -17.74 3.09 6.17
N GLN A 69 -18.07 3.16 4.88
CA GLN A 69 -19.18 3.96 4.37
C GLN A 69 -20.40 3.04 4.23
N ASN A 70 -21.60 3.62 4.22
CA ASN A 70 -22.84 2.88 4.01
C ASN A 70 -23.41 3.28 2.64
N PRO A 71 -22.98 2.64 1.54
CA PRO A 71 -23.44 2.98 0.20
C PRO A 71 -24.94 2.72 0.08
N ASN A 72 -25.59 3.48 -0.79
CA ASN A 72 -27.00 3.24 -1.07
C ASN A 72 -27.18 1.97 -1.92
N PRO A 73 -28.40 1.40 -2.01
CA PRO A 73 -28.64 0.16 -2.75
C PRO A 73 -28.19 0.20 -4.20
N THR A 74 -28.35 1.34 -4.90
CA THR A 74 -27.92 1.49 -6.29
C THR A 74 -26.40 1.44 -6.44
N GLU A 75 -25.65 2.03 -5.51
CA GLU A 75 -24.19 1.93 -5.48
C GLU A 75 -23.71 0.49 -5.22
N LEU A 76 -24.41 -0.25 -4.36
CA LEU A 76 -24.12 -1.67 -4.13
C LEU A 76 -24.42 -2.52 -5.36
N GLU A 77 -25.55 -2.30 -6.03
CA GLU A 77 -25.88 -3.00 -7.28
C GLU A 77 -24.84 -2.75 -8.37
N GLU A 78 -24.37 -1.52 -8.53
CA GLU A 78 -23.29 -1.17 -9.47
C GLU A 78 -21.97 -1.84 -9.10
N LEU A 79 -21.64 -1.94 -7.81
CA LEU A 79 -20.47 -2.67 -7.34
C LEU A 79 -20.58 -4.17 -7.62
N GLU A 80 -21.74 -4.78 -7.40
CA GLU A 80 -21.99 -6.19 -7.69
C GLU A 80 -21.89 -6.51 -9.19
N LYS A 81 -22.36 -5.62 -10.08
CA LYS A 81 -22.16 -5.77 -11.53
C LYS A 81 -20.67 -5.83 -11.89
N LYS A 82 -19.84 -4.99 -11.28
CA LYS A 82 -18.39 -4.99 -11.53
C LYS A 82 -17.73 -6.28 -11.04
N TYR A 83 -18.11 -6.76 -9.87
CA TYR A 83 -17.65 -8.04 -9.35
C TYR A 83 -18.11 -9.23 -10.19
N ALA A 84 -19.33 -9.21 -10.74
CA ALA A 84 -19.80 -10.24 -11.64
C ALA A 84 -18.88 -10.40 -12.87
N VAL A 85 -18.46 -9.28 -13.49
CA VAL A 85 -17.50 -9.30 -14.59
C VAL A 85 -16.13 -9.81 -14.13
N LEU A 86 -15.68 -9.45 -12.91
CA LEU A 86 -14.45 -10.00 -12.34
C LEU A 86 -14.52 -11.53 -12.25
N TYR A 87 -15.62 -12.07 -11.71
CA TYR A 87 -15.81 -13.51 -11.59
C TYR A 87 -15.87 -14.21 -12.94
N GLU A 88 -16.53 -13.63 -13.94
CA GLU A 88 -16.55 -14.17 -15.31
C GLU A 88 -15.15 -14.21 -15.95
N CYS A 89 -14.30 -13.23 -15.63
CA CYS A 89 -12.96 -13.13 -16.19
C CYS A 89 -11.97 -14.06 -15.49
N PHE A 90 -12.11 -14.27 -14.18
CA PHE A 90 -11.12 -14.97 -13.36
C PHE A 90 -11.53 -16.37 -12.92
N ASP A 91 -12.81 -16.64 -12.64
CA ASP A 91 -13.30 -17.96 -12.23
C ASP A 91 -13.59 -18.84 -13.46
N ARG A 92 -12.54 -19.29 -14.14
CA ARG A 92 -12.62 -20.07 -15.39
C ARG A 92 -12.19 -21.51 -15.21
N ASP A 93 -12.65 -22.38 -16.10
CA ASP A 93 -12.24 -23.80 -16.16
C ASP A 93 -12.42 -24.54 -14.83
N GLY A 94 -13.45 -24.18 -14.06
CA GLY A 94 -13.74 -24.74 -12.74
C GLY A 94 -12.80 -24.25 -11.62
N LYS A 95 -11.90 -23.32 -11.89
CA LYS A 95 -11.04 -22.68 -10.89
C LYS A 95 -11.76 -21.51 -10.24
N HIS A 96 -11.70 -21.42 -8.91
CA HIS A 96 -12.25 -20.31 -8.14
C HIS A 96 -11.12 -19.36 -7.73
N ARG A 97 -10.80 -18.42 -8.62
CA ARG A 97 -9.71 -17.45 -8.48
C ARG A 97 -10.13 -16.19 -7.73
N CYS A 98 -11.43 -15.95 -7.54
CA CYS A 98 -11.92 -14.78 -6.82
C CYS A 98 -12.52 -15.12 -5.46
N ILE A 99 -12.39 -14.19 -4.53
CA ILE A 99 -13.24 -14.13 -3.34
C ILE A 99 -14.59 -13.57 -3.77
N ARG A 100 -15.64 -14.35 -3.61
CA ARG A 100 -16.99 -13.92 -3.95
C ARG A 100 -17.57 -13.08 -2.82
N GLU A 101 -17.78 -11.81 -3.12
CA GLU A 101 -18.38 -10.83 -2.24
C GLU A 101 -19.81 -10.58 -2.70
N GLN A 102 -20.77 -10.78 -1.81
CA GLN A 102 -22.15 -10.33 -2.02
C GLN A 102 -22.44 -9.27 -0.98
N HIS A 103 -22.92 -8.11 -1.42
CA HIS A 103 -23.09 -6.95 -0.56
C HIS A 103 -24.56 -6.84 -0.14
N ILE A 104 -24.79 -6.70 1.16
CA ILE A 104 -26.12 -6.57 1.74
C ILE A 104 -26.13 -5.46 2.79
N THR A 105 -27.27 -4.81 2.96
CA THR A 105 -27.48 -3.88 4.08
C THR A 105 -28.20 -4.61 5.20
N MET A 106 -27.59 -4.63 6.39
CA MET A 106 -28.17 -5.24 7.57
C MET A 106 -27.98 -4.37 8.81
N HIS A 107 -28.82 -4.57 9.82
CA HIS A 107 -28.58 -3.97 11.13
C HIS A 107 -27.45 -4.71 11.84
N VAL A 108 -26.45 -3.96 12.30
CA VAL A 108 -25.30 -4.47 13.04
C VAL A 108 -25.10 -3.68 14.33
N LYS A 109 -24.74 -4.36 15.41
CA LYS A 109 -24.26 -3.75 16.65
C LYS A 109 -22.73 -3.73 16.64
N LEU A 110 -22.13 -2.55 16.63
CA LEU A 110 -20.68 -2.39 16.69
C LEU A 110 -20.17 -2.52 18.14
N PRO A 111 -18.92 -2.98 18.36
CA PRO A 111 -18.34 -3.08 19.71
C PRO A 111 -18.40 -1.77 20.52
N GLU A 112 -18.26 -0.64 19.84
CA GLU A 112 -18.18 0.70 20.45
C GLU A 112 -19.54 1.42 20.50
N LYS A 113 -20.62 0.80 20.02
CA LYS A 113 -21.95 1.41 19.95
C LYS A 113 -22.97 0.58 20.72
N GLU A 114 -23.78 1.25 21.53
CA GLU A 114 -24.87 0.59 22.27
C GLU A 114 -25.99 0.16 21.32
N GLU A 115 -26.39 1.06 20.41
CA GLU A 115 -27.51 0.84 19.50
C GLU A 115 -27.09 0.22 18.16
N PRO A 116 -27.84 -0.76 17.65
CA PRO A 116 -27.67 -1.27 16.29
C PRO A 116 -27.91 -0.19 15.23
N GLN A 117 -27.16 -0.27 14.13
CA GLN A 117 -27.31 0.64 12.99
C GLN A 117 -27.32 -0.16 11.68
N ALA A 118 -28.02 0.35 10.67
CA ALA A 118 -27.93 -0.20 9.32
C ALA A 118 -26.53 0.03 8.74
N ALA A 119 -25.91 -1.01 8.21
CA ALA A 119 -24.62 -0.94 7.56
C ALA A 119 -24.54 -1.93 6.38
N ALA A 120 -23.86 -1.50 5.33
CA ALA A 120 -23.46 -2.35 4.23
C ALA A 120 -22.32 -3.27 4.65
N LEU A 121 -22.46 -4.56 4.36
CA LEU A 121 -21.46 -5.57 4.62
C LEU A 121 -21.45 -6.61 3.51
N SER A 122 -20.36 -7.34 3.40
CA SER A 122 -20.30 -8.60 2.66
C SER A 122 -19.81 -9.73 3.55
N ILE A 123 -20.24 -10.95 3.21
CA ILE A 123 -19.77 -12.18 3.87
C ILE A 123 -18.91 -12.93 2.88
N VAL A 124 -17.69 -13.23 3.29
CA VAL A 124 -16.71 -13.92 2.46
C VAL A 124 -16.20 -15.17 3.17
N PRO A 125 -15.92 -16.27 2.44
CA PRO A 125 -15.30 -17.45 3.02
C PRO A 125 -13.95 -17.10 3.65
N TYR A 126 -13.65 -17.69 4.82
CA TYR A 126 -12.33 -17.59 5.42
C TYR A 126 -11.40 -18.64 4.79
N GLU A 127 -10.80 -18.28 3.65
CA GLU A 127 -10.02 -19.21 2.84
C GLU A 127 -8.67 -19.59 3.46
N LYS A 128 -8.26 -20.85 3.28
CA LYS A 128 -6.97 -21.37 3.77
C LYS A 128 -5.75 -20.71 3.11
N CYS A 129 -5.90 -20.13 1.91
CA CYS A 129 -4.80 -19.51 1.16
C CYS A 129 -4.11 -18.39 1.96
N PHE A 130 -4.86 -17.65 2.77
CA PHE A 130 -4.34 -16.61 3.67
C PHE A 130 -3.41 -17.16 4.77
N LYS A 131 -3.45 -18.47 5.02
CA LYS A 131 -2.55 -19.15 5.97
C LYS A 131 -1.42 -19.93 5.27
N SER A 132 -1.30 -19.82 3.95
CA SER A 132 -0.22 -20.52 3.24
C SER A 132 1.15 -20.04 3.71
N LYS A 133 2.07 -20.99 3.94
CA LYS A 133 3.45 -20.71 4.35
C LYS A 133 4.27 -20.09 3.23
N VAL A 134 3.94 -20.41 1.98
CA VAL A 134 4.63 -19.89 0.80
C VAL A 134 3.63 -19.08 -0.01
N LYS A 135 3.69 -17.76 0.19
CA LYS A 135 2.84 -16.80 -0.49
C LYS A 135 3.55 -15.48 -0.70
N PHE A 136 3.07 -14.70 -1.66
CA PHE A 136 3.44 -13.29 -1.83
C PHE A 136 2.26 -12.51 -2.41
N ASP A 137 2.18 -11.24 -2.06
CA ASP A 137 1.18 -10.32 -2.55
C ASP A 137 1.69 -9.66 -3.83
N PHE A 138 0.86 -9.59 -4.87
CA PHE A 138 1.11 -8.69 -6.00
C PHE A 138 0.72 -7.29 -5.53
N LYS A 139 1.65 -6.65 -4.82
CA LYS A 139 1.46 -5.34 -4.22
C LYS A 139 2.47 -4.35 -4.75
N ILE A 140 1.98 -3.21 -5.21
CA ILE A 140 2.80 -2.10 -5.68
C ILE A 140 3.23 -1.18 -4.54
N GLU A 141 4.37 -0.53 -4.71
CA GLU A 141 4.84 0.59 -3.91
C GLU A 141 5.03 1.81 -4.85
N PRO A 142 4.08 2.76 -4.87
CA PRO A 142 4.06 3.81 -5.88
C PRO A 142 5.21 4.79 -5.68
N ALA A 143 6.25 4.67 -6.50
CA ALA A 143 7.41 5.53 -6.44
C ALA A 143 7.11 6.99 -6.79
N GLU A 144 5.97 7.28 -7.42
CA GLU A 144 5.47 8.65 -7.58
C GLU A 144 5.19 9.37 -6.26
N LEU A 145 4.95 8.62 -5.19
CA LEU A 145 4.86 9.16 -3.83
C LEU A 145 6.24 9.42 -3.20
N ASP A 146 7.32 9.15 -3.92
CA ASP A 146 8.69 9.36 -3.49
C ASP A 146 9.40 10.38 -4.41
N PRO A 147 9.35 11.67 -4.05
CA PRO A 147 10.07 12.74 -4.73
C PRO A 147 11.56 12.47 -4.93
N TYR A 148 12.23 11.80 -3.99
CA TYR A 148 13.65 11.48 -4.11
C TYR A 148 13.86 10.51 -5.28
N LEU A 149 13.09 9.42 -5.35
CA LEU A 149 13.18 8.46 -6.45
C LEU A 149 12.84 9.11 -7.80
N MET A 150 11.78 9.90 -7.85
CA MET A 150 11.36 10.58 -9.08
C MET A 150 12.41 11.58 -9.61
N GLU A 151 13.10 12.29 -8.71
CA GLU A 151 14.17 13.21 -9.08
C GLU A 151 15.44 12.49 -9.52
N HIS A 152 15.92 11.52 -8.72
CA HIS A 152 17.20 10.84 -8.97
C HIS A 152 17.13 9.84 -10.11
N ASN A 153 15.95 9.32 -10.44
CA ASN A 153 15.75 8.31 -11.49
C ASN A 153 14.91 8.81 -12.68
N LYS A 154 14.81 10.13 -12.90
CA LYS A 154 13.94 10.73 -13.93
C LYS A 154 14.07 10.08 -15.32
N VAL A 155 15.30 9.82 -15.77
CA VAL A 155 15.56 9.19 -17.08
C VAL A 155 15.06 7.74 -17.12
N MET A 156 15.20 7.01 -16.01
CA MET A 156 14.70 5.65 -15.90
C MET A 156 13.17 5.62 -15.89
N PHE A 157 12.52 6.51 -15.13
CA PHE A 157 11.05 6.67 -15.17
C PHE A 157 10.56 6.99 -16.57
N ASP A 158 11.25 7.86 -17.31
CA ASP A 158 10.88 8.18 -18.68
C ASP A 158 10.94 6.95 -19.60
N LYS A 159 12.03 6.18 -19.53
CA LYS A 159 12.16 4.94 -20.28
C LYS A 159 11.11 3.90 -19.89
N ALA A 160 10.85 3.74 -18.59
CA ALA A 160 9.88 2.79 -18.06
C ALA A 160 8.45 3.17 -18.47
N ASN A 161 8.05 4.43 -18.36
CA ASN A 161 6.73 4.89 -18.80
C ASN A 161 6.54 4.72 -20.31
N LYS A 162 7.54 5.08 -21.12
CA LYS A 162 7.48 4.88 -22.57
C LYS A 162 7.33 3.43 -22.99
N MET A 163 7.94 2.50 -22.24
CA MET A 163 7.90 1.07 -22.54
C MET A 163 6.67 0.36 -21.96
N LEU A 164 6.28 0.73 -20.73
CA LEU A 164 5.32 -0.02 -19.92
C LEU A 164 3.97 0.67 -19.77
N VAL A 165 3.82 1.91 -20.25
CA VAL A 165 2.54 2.64 -20.23
C VAL A 165 2.19 3.06 -21.66
N HIS A 166 3.09 3.73 -22.35
CA HIS A 166 2.86 4.16 -23.73
C HIS A 166 3.10 3.03 -24.71
N LYS A 167 2.33 3.02 -25.80
CA LYS A 167 2.62 2.21 -26.98
C LYS A 167 3.49 2.99 -27.96
N GLU A 168 4.64 3.50 -27.51
CA GLU A 168 5.61 4.10 -28.44
C GLU A 168 6.54 3.01 -28.98
N SER A 169 6.52 2.84 -30.30
CA SER A 169 7.30 1.85 -31.00
C SER A 169 8.78 2.27 -31.05
N THR A 170 9.64 1.42 -30.48
CA THR A 170 10.97 1.03 -30.99
C THR A 170 12.26 1.73 -30.55
N GLU A 171 12.30 2.85 -29.82
CA GLU A 171 13.60 3.47 -29.46
C GLU A 171 14.02 3.41 -27.98
N SER A 172 13.09 3.17 -27.04
CA SER A 172 13.44 3.09 -25.61
C SER A 172 13.78 1.64 -25.23
N THR A 173 15.03 1.34 -24.91
CA THR A 173 15.38 0.05 -24.27
C THR A 173 15.38 0.24 -22.75
N PHE A 174 14.26 -0.08 -22.11
CA PHE A 174 14.20 -0.25 -20.66
C PHE A 174 14.63 -1.67 -20.28
N ASP A 175 15.62 -1.83 -19.42
CA ASP A 175 15.97 -3.15 -18.86
C ASP A 175 15.04 -3.46 -17.68
N LEU A 176 14.24 -4.52 -17.79
CA LEU A 176 13.35 -4.96 -16.72
C LEU A 176 14.07 -5.27 -15.40
N LYS A 177 15.38 -5.55 -15.43
CA LYS A 177 16.18 -5.71 -14.20
C LYS A 177 16.25 -4.43 -13.38
N ASP A 178 16.20 -3.27 -14.02
CA ASP A 178 16.23 -1.97 -13.36
C ASP A 178 14.89 -1.62 -12.72
N TYR A 179 13.81 -2.38 -12.99
CA TYR A 179 12.50 -2.12 -12.40
C TYR A 179 12.51 -2.19 -10.86
N ALA A 180 13.42 -2.94 -10.26
CA ALA A 180 13.59 -2.99 -8.81
C ALA A 180 13.99 -1.62 -8.19
N LEU A 181 14.51 -0.69 -9.00
CA LEU A 181 14.83 0.68 -8.57
C LEU A 181 13.58 1.59 -8.58
N ILE A 182 12.51 1.16 -9.26
CA ILE A 182 11.19 1.81 -9.24
C ILE A 182 10.33 1.17 -8.17
N ASP A 183 10.24 -0.15 -8.15
CA ASP A 183 9.45 -0.91 -7.18
C ASP A 183 10.15 -2.24 -6.90
N GLU A 184 10.72 -2.34 -5.70
CA GLU A 184 11.49 -3.50 -5.26
C GLU A 184 10.64 -4.78 -5.22
N ARG A 185 9.36 -4.68 -4.83
CA ARG A 185 8.48 -5.85 -4.71
C ARG A 185 8.19 -6.44 -6.08
N ILE A 186 7.83 -5.60 -7.03
CA ILE A 186 7.59 -6.05 -8.40
C ILE A 186 8.91 -6.52 -9.02
N GLY A 187 10.03 -5.83 -8.78
CA GLY A 187 11.36 -6.29 -9.18
C GLY A 187 11.67 -7.71 -8.70
N ALA A 188 11.38 -8.02 -7.44
CA ALA A 188 11.54 -9.37 -6.88
C ALA A 188 10.61 -10.40 -7.54
N ILE A 189 9.37 -10.03 -7.89
CA ILE A 189 8.47 -10.90 -8.66
C ILE A 189 9.06 -11.18 -10.05
N LEU A 190 9.54 -10.16 -10.76
CA LEU A 190 10.16 -10.34 -12.08
C LEU A 190 11.38 -11.28 -12.02
N GLN A 191 12.19 -11.19 -10.97
CA GLN A 191 13.32 -12.11 -10.75
C GLN A 191 12.85 -13.54 -10.44
N ARG A 192 11.81 -13.71 -9.61
CA ARG A 192 11.22 -15.04 -9.34
C ARG A 192 10.65 -15.69 -10.59
N LEU A 193 10.06 -14.88 -11.47
CA LEU A 193 9.59 -15.36 -12.75
C LEU A 193 10.74 -15.96 -13.55
N ASP A 194 12.00 -15.50 -13.48
CA ASP A 194 13.09 -16.15 -14.24
C ASP A 194 13.34 -17.61 -13.86
N SER A 195 13.17 -17.95 -12.57
CA SER A 195 13.64 -19.21 -11.99
C SER A 195 12.53 -20.22 -11.64
N ASP A 196 11.26 -19.80 -11.58
CA ASP A 196 10.13 -20.68 -11.23
C ASP A 196 9.14 -20.84 -12.42
N PRO A 197 9.27 -21.90 -13.24
CA PRO A 197 8.39 -22.14 -14.39
C PRO A 197 6.91 -22.31 -14.02
N LYS A 198 6.61 -22.92 -12.87
CA LYS A 198 5.22 -23.10 -12.42
C LYS A 198 4.61 -21.76 -12.04
N LEU A 199 5.39 -20.88 -11.43
CA LEU A 199 4.93 -19.51 -11.16
C LEU A 199 4.69 -18.74 -12.46
N LYS A 200 5.54 -18.90 -13.49
CA LYS A 200 5.32 -18.28 -14.81
C LYS A 200 3.95 -18.63 -15.36
N GLU A 201 3.58 -19.91 -15.37
CA GLU A 201 2.28 -20.37 -15.89
C GLU A 201 1.11 -19.69 -15.17
N ILE A 202 1.19 -19.62 -13.84
CA ILE A 202 0.15 -19.01 -13.00
C ILE A 202 0.08 -17.49 -13.17
N MET A 203 1.23 -16.83 -13.36
CA MET A 203 1.27 -15.41 -13.69
C MET A 203 0.73 -15.13 -15.09
N ILE A 204 1.01 -15.98 -16.09
CA ILE A 204 0.43 -15.87 -17.44
C ILE A 204 -1.10 -15.97 -17.36
N GLU A 205 -1.63 -16.93 -16.58
CA GLU A 205 -3.08 -17.06 -16.33
C GLU A 205 -3.65 -15.76 -15.75
N PHE A 206 -3.06 -15.26 -14.66
CA PHE A 206 -3.49 -14.01 -14.01
C PHE A 206 -3.48 -12.82 -14.97
N ILE A 207 -2.38 -12.61 -15.70
CA ILE A 207 -2.20 -11.48 -16.63
C ILE A 207 -3.23 -11.52 -17.76
N ASN A 208 -3.53 -12.70 -18.31
CA ASN A 208 -4.55 -12.85 -19.34
C ASN A 208 -5.96 -12.59 -18.82
N HIS A 209 -6.29 -13.10 -17.62
CA HIS A 209 -7.59 -12.83 -16.99
C HIS A 209 -7.76 -11.35 -16.66
N TYR A 210 -6.72 -10.69 -16.17
CA TYR A 210 -6.74 -9.25 -15.90
C TYR A 210 -6.91 -8.46 -17.20
N ARG A 211 -6.23 -8.84 -18.29
CA ARG A 211 -6.41 -8.15 -19.58
C ARG A 211 -7.86 -8.21 -20.07
N ASP A 212 -8.49 -9.37 -20.01
CA ASP A 212 -9.91 -9.50 -20.39
C ASP A 212 -10.82 -8.66 -19.47
N PHE A 213 -10.58 -8.71 -18.15
CA PHE A 213 -11.32 -7.91 -17.19
C PHE A 213 -11.20 -6.41 -17.48
N TYR A 214 -9.98 -5.92 -17.73
CA TYR A 214 -9.73 -4.52 -18.05
C TYR A 214 -10.41 -4.13 -19.37
N GLN A 215 -10.33 -4.95 -20.41
CA GLN A 215 -10.97 -4.68 -21.70
C GLN A 215 -12.50 -4.59 -21.59
N LYS A 216 -13.11 -5.38 -20.71
CA LYS A 216 -14.56 -5.37 -20.48
C LYS A 216 -15.05 -4.23 -19.60
N THR A 217 -14.22 -3.75 -18.68
CA THR A 217 -14.68 -2.84 -17.60
C THR A 217 -13.97 -1.50 -17.55
N ASN A 218 -12.79 -1.39 -18.15
CA ASN A 218 -11.84 -0.29 -18.02
C ASN A 218 -11.32 -0.07 -16.57
N ILE A 219 -11.60 -0.99 -15.65
CA ILE A 219 -11.20 -0.90 -14.24
C ILE A 219 -9.77 -1.38 -14.05
N ILE A 220 -8.96 -0.58 -13.38
CA ILE A 220 -7.61 -0.95 -12.92
C ILE A 220 -7.77 -1.61 -11.55
N LEU A 221 -7.34 -2.87 -11.44
CA LEU A 221 -7.34 -3.61 -10.18
C LEU A 221 -6.41 -2.95 -9.15
N ASP A 222 -6.89 -2.88 -7.92
CA ASP A 222 -6.17 -2.33 -6.78
C ASP A 222 -5.10 -3.28 -6.27
N ALA A 223 -3.86 -3.05 -6.67
CA ALA A 223 -2.68 -3.73 -6.12
C ALA A 223 -2.02 -2.94 -4.96
N MET A 224 -2.68 -1.95 -4.34
CA MET A 224 -2.16 -1.30 -3.11
C MET A 224 -2.61 -2.02 -1.84
N GLY A 225 -3.81 -2.60 -1.86
CA GLY A 225 -4.38 -3.30 -0.72
C GLY A 225 -3.62 -4.58 -0.40
N PHE A 226 -3.43 -4.83 0.89
CA PHE A 226 -2.77 -6.05 1.36
C PHE A 226 -3.61 -7.29 1.03
N GLU A 227 -2.97 -8.27 0.37
CA GLU A 227 -3.55 -9.54 -0.06
C GLU A 227 -4.78 -9.38 -0.98
N ASN A 228 -4.90 -8.25 -1.67
CA ASN A 228 -5.91 -8.09 -2.72
C ASN A 228 -5.64 -9.01 -3.91
N ILE A 229 -4.38 -9.31 -4.20
CA ILE A 229 -3.98 -10.21 -5.28
C ILE A 229 -2.88 -11.13 -4.75
N LEU A 230 -3.30 -12.25 -4.17
CA LEU A 230 -2.41 -13.17 -3.46
C LEU A 230 -1.96 -14.32 -4.36
N PHE A 231 -0.65 -14.51 -4.51
CA PHE A 231 -0.07 -15.73 -5.08
C PHE A 231 0.41 -16.63 -3.95
N TYR A 232 0.08 -17.92 -4.01
CA TYR A 232 0.40 -18.86 -2.94
C TYR A 232 0.60 -20.28 -3.46
N LYS A 233 1.32 -21.11 -2.70
CA LYS A 233 1.33 -22.55 -2.92
C LYS A 233 0.21 -23.21 -2.11
N ASP A 234 -0.57 -24.06 -2.76
CA ASP A 234 -1.60 -24.86 -2.11
C ASP A 234 -1.00 -26.05 -1.31
N GLU A 235 -1.87 -26.90 -0.76
CA GLU A 235 -1.47 -28.07 0.04
C GLU A 235 -0.66 -29.10 -0.78
N SER A 236 -0.76 -29.09 -2.12
CA SER A 236 0.03 -29.93 -3.04
C SER A 236 1.35 -29.27 -3.47
N GLY A 237 1.58 -28.02 -3.07
CA GLY A 237 2.79 -27.27 -3.41
C GLY A 237 2.74 -26.61 -4.78
N ASP A 238 1.59 -26.61 -5.44
CA ASP A 238 1.40 -25.95 -6.74
C ASP A 238 1.01 -24.48 -6.55
N TRP A 239 1.55 -23.63 -7.42
CA TRP A 239 1.23 -22.21 -7.41
C TRP A 239 -0.23 -21.99 -7.80
N GLN A 240 -0.87 -21.09 -7.08
CA GLN A 240 -2.22 -20.60 -7.30
C GLN A 240 -2.22 -19.09 -7.10
N PHE A 241 -3.29 -18.43 -7.52
CA PHE A 241 -3.58 -17.06 -7.12
C PHE A 241 -5.04 -16.89 -6.67
N LYS A 242 -5.28 -15.86 -5.87
CA LYS A 242 -6.59 -15.44 -5.38
C LYS A 242 -6.71 -13.92 -5.49
N VAL A 243 -7.77 -13.44 -6.13
CA VAL A 243 -8.15 -12.03 -6.21
C VAL A 243 -9.23 -11.76 -5.16
N GLY A 244 -8.89 -10.92 -4.18
CA GLY A 244 -9.79 -10.44 -3.15
C GLY A 244 -10.48 -9.14 -3.54
N SER A 245 -10.45 -8.17 -2.63
CA SER A 245 -11.13 -6.87 -2.76
C SER A 245 -10.38 -5.88 -3.66
N ALA A 246 -10.13 -6.27 -4.90
CA ALA A 246 -9.31 -5.53 -5.86
C ALA A 246 -10.11 -4.53 -6.71
N ILE A 247 -11.44 -4.41 -6.53
CA ILE A 247 -12.26 -3.42 -7.24
C ILE A 247 -12.31 -2.11 -6.47
N LYS A 248 -11.80 -1.04 -7.09
CA LYS A 248 -11.90 0.34 -6.64
C LYS A 248 -12.57 1.22 -7.71
N HIS A 249 -12.44 2.53 -7.58
CA HIS A 249 -12.89 3.53 -8.55
C HIS A 249 -11.84 3.84 -9.63
N ASP A 250 -10.65 3.25 -9.57
CA ASP A 250 -9.57 3.53 -10.50
C ASP A 250 -9.87 2.95 -11.91
N THR A 251 -9.90 3.81 -12.93
CA THR A 251 -10.18 3.41 -14.32
C THR A 251 -9.17 3.99 -15.30
N GLY A 252 -8.96 3.31 -16.43
CA GLY A 252 -8.09 3.82 -17.49
C GLY A 252 -8.58 5.14 -18.08
N LYS A 253 -9.89 5.24 -18.33
CA LYS A 253 -10.54 6.43 -18.88
C LYS A 253 -10.35 7.64 -17.97
N TYR A 254 -10.62 7.50 -16.67
CA TYR A 254 -10.43 8.62 -15.75
C TYR A 254 -8.95 8.95 -15.56
N THR A 255 -8.06 7.95 -15.60
CA THR A 255 -6.61 8.19 -15.61
C THR A 255 -6.22 9.06 -16.81
N ASN A 256 -6.68 8.75 -18.02
CA ASN A 256 -6.46 9.60 -19.20
C ASN A 256 -7.02 11.01 -19.01
N GLU A 257 -8.28 11.14 -18.58
CA GLU A 257 -8.89 12.46 -18.36
C GLU A 257 -8.11 13.31 -17.35
N LEU A 258 -7.58 12.69 -16.30
CA LEU A 258 -6.75 13.34 -15.28
C LEU A 258 -5.41 13.79 -15.86
N PHE A 259 -4.67 12.90 -16.54
CA PHE A 259 -3.35 13.22 -17.09
C PHE A 259 -3.44 14.18 -18.28
N ASP A 260 -4.49 14.10 -19.11
CA ASP A 260 -4.77 15.09 -20.15
C ASP A 260 -4.98 16.48 -19.54
N ARG A 261 -5.67 16.58 -18.40
CA ARG A 261 -5.84 17.87 -17.71
C ARG A 261 -4.51 18.41 -17.19
N LEU A 262 -3.71 17.56 -16.53
CA LEU A 262 -2.39 17.93 -16.02
C LEU A 262 -1.46 18.40 -17.14
N HIS A 263 -1.40 17.64 -18.24
CA HIS A 263 -0.58 17.94 -19.40
C HIS A 263 -0.94 19.30 -20.02
N ASN A 264 -2.24 19.58 -20.13
CA ASN A 264 -2.75 20.84 -20.67
C ASN A 264 -2.75 22.00 -19.65
N GLY A 265 -2.11 21.84 -18.48
CA GLY A 265 -1.99 22.88 -17.46
C GLY A 265 -3.32 23.27 -16.81
N LYS A 266 -4.34 22.41 -16.88
CA LYS A 266 -5.63 22.64 -16.21
C LYS A 266 -5.48 22.29 -14.74
N GLU A 267 -6.11 23.07 -13.87
CA GLU A 267 -6.10 22.83 -12.43
C GLU A 267 -6.68 21.45 -12.10
N VAL A 268 -5.97 20.71 -11.25
CA VAL A 268 -6.37 19.40 -10.72
C VAL A 268 -6.18 19.46 -9.21
N ASN A 269 -7.26 19.23 -8.46
CA ASN A 269 -7.19 19.17 -7.00
C ASN A 269 -6.68 17.79 -6.57
N LEU A 270 -5.38 17.68 -6.29
CA LEU A 270 -4.75 16.44 -5.79
C LEU A 270 -5.05 16.17 -4.31
N ASN A 271 -5.77 17.05 -3.60
CA ASN A 271 -6.32 16.74 -2.28
C ASN A 271 -7.64 15.98 -2.35
N ASP A 272 -8.28 15.94 -3.53
CA ASP A 272 -9.43 15.07 -3.75
C ASP A 272 -8.98 13.61 -3.79
N PHE A 273 -9.68 12.76 -3.05
CA PHE A 273 -9.32 11.34 -2.90
C PHE A 273 -9.28 10.61 -4.26
N TYR A 274 -10.23 10.86 -5.16
CA TYR A 274 -10.28 10.20 -6.46
C TYR A 274 -9.12 10.62 -7.35
N ASN A 275 -8.82 11.93 -7.40
CA ASN A 275 -7.67 12.42 -8.16
C ASN A 275 -6.35 11.91 -7.58
N PHE A 276 -6.23 11.85 -6.26
CA PHE A 276 -5.04 11.34 -5.59
C PHE A 276 -4.76 9.89 -5.99
N THR A 277 -5.73 8.98 -5.82
CA THR A 277 -5.48 7.56 -6.15
C THR A 277 -5.13 7.36 -7.62
N HIS A 278 -5.77 8.10 -8.53
CA HIS A 278 -5.47 8.00 -9.95
C HIS A 278 -4.12 8.60 -10.32
N ALA A 279 -3.72 9.70 -9.69
CA ALA A 279 -2.43 10.35 -9.96
C ALA A 279 -1.25 9.51 -9.48
N TYR A 280 -1.40 8.84 -8.33
CA TYR A 280 -0.29 8.16 -7.67
C TYR A 280 -0.31 6.64 -7.85
N PHE A 281 -1.47 5.98 -7.85
CA PHE A 281 -1.56 4.51 -7.87
C PHE A 281 -1.74 3.94 -9.27
N SER A 282 -2.55 4.55 -10.12
CA SER A 282 -2.79 4.03 -11.48
C SER A 282 -1.52 3.89 -12.32
N PRO A 283 -0.60 4.87 -12.37
CA PRO A 283 0.64 4.74 -13.13
C PRO A 283 1.50 3.54 -12.66
N ALA A 284 1.65 3.38 -11.34
CA ALA A 284 2.38 2.28 -10.74
C ALA A 284 1.71 0.92 -11.03
N ASN A 285 0.39 0.83 -10.91
CA ASN A 285 -0.39 -0.38 -11.22
C ASN A 285 -0.21 -0.79 -12.69
N ILE A 286 -0.35 0.16 -13.62
CA ILE A 286 -0.20 -0.07 -15.06
C ILE A 286 1.22 -0.56 -15.37
N ARG A 287 2.25 0.14 -14.88
CA ARG A 287 3.64 -0.28 -15.10
C ARG A 287 3.93 -1.66 -14.52
N ALA A 288 3.46 -1.96 -13.31
CA ALA A 288 3.73 -3.23 -12.65
C ALA A 288 3.15 -4.41 -13.43
N VAL A 289 1.87 -4.32 -13.83
CA VAL A 289 1.21 -5.40 -14.57
C VAL A 289 1.82 -5.56 -15.97
N ASN A 290 2.16 -4.46 -16.65
CA ASN A 290 2.77 -4.50 -17.97
C ASN A 290 4.23 -4.95 -17.91
N ALA A 291 4.98 -4.69 -16.83
CA ALA A 291 6.31 -5.24 -16.62
C ALA A 291 6.27 -6.76 -16.53
N CYS A 292 5.29 -7.32 -15.81
CA CYS A 292 5.07 -8.77 -15.76
C CYS A 292 4.66 -9.32 -17.12
N ALA A 293 3.76 -8.65 -17.86
CA ALA A 293 3.39 -9.06 -19.21
C ALA A 293 4.60 -9.10 -20.16
N MET A 294 5.41 -8.03 -20.17
CA MET A 294 6.63 -7.94 -20.98
C MET A 294 7.64 -9.02 -20.61
N LYS A 295 7.84 -9.28 -19.31
CA LYS A 295 8.73 -10.35 -18.80
C LYS A 295 8.33 -11.74 -19.30
N LEU A 296 7.04 -11.96 -19.48
CA LEU A 296 6.45 -13.22 -19.92
C LEU A 296 6.27 -13.29 -21.45
N GLY A 297 6.65 -12.26 -22.20
CA GLY A 297 6.46 -12.19 -23.65
C GLY A 297 4.99 -12.07 -24.07
N LEU A 298 4.17 -11.46 -23.23
CA LEU A 298 2.75 -11.20 -23.47
C LEU A 298 2.52 -9.75 -23.90
N GLU A 299 1.42 -9.51 -24.62
CA GLU A 299 0.92 -8.15 -24.87
C GLU A 299 0.62 -7.41 -23.55
N PRO A 300 0.75 -6.08 -23.50
CA PRO A 300 0.39 -5.30 -22.32
C PRO A 300 -1.06 -5.57 -21.88
N VAL A 301 -1.31 -5.45 -20.57
CA VAL A 301 -2.66 -5.57 -19.99
C VAL A 301 -3.44 -4.29 -20.22
N ILE A 302 -2.82 -3.14 -19.94
CA ILE A 302 -3.38 -1.81 -20.09
C ILE A 302 -2.50 -1.03 -21.08
N HIS A 303 -3.05 -0.56 -22.20
CA HIS A 303 -2.25 -0.02 -23.30
C HIS A 303 -2.87 1.21 -23.98
N ASP A 304 -4.03 1.63 -23.49
CA ASP A 304 -4.84 2.75 -23.94
C ASP A 304 -4.78 3.94 -22.97
N VAL A 305 -3.82 3.92 -22.03
CA VAL A 305 -3.57 5.00 -21.07
C VAL A 305 -2.30 5.76 -21.45
N LEU A 306 -2.38 7.10 -21.44
CA LEU A 306 -1.27 8.01 -21.75
C LEU A 306 -0.91 8.83 -20.51
N ILE A 307 0.31 8.63 -20.03
CA ILE A 307 0.86 9.35 -18.86
C ILE A 307 2.23 9.94 -19.21
N ASP A 308 2.35 11.27 -19.26
CA ASP A 308 3.64 11.92 -19.46
C ASP A 308 4.47 11.89 -18.17
N THR A 309 5.73 11.46 -18.27
CA THR A 309 6.67 11.42 -17.14
C THR A 309 6.87 12.79 -16.49
N SER A 310 6.81 13.86 -17.28
CA SER A 310 6.90 15.23 -16.77
C SER A 310 5.72 15.59 -15.86
N ASP A 311 4.52 15.05 -16.13
CA ASP A 311 3.35 15.26 -15.27
C ASP A 311 3.46 14.46 -13.97
N LEU A 312 3.97 13.22 -14.02
CA LEU A 312 4.29 12.46 -12.81
C LEU A 312 5.32 13.17 -11.92
N TYR A 313 6.33 13.79 -12.53
CA TYR A 313 7.30 14.60 -11.79
C TYR A 313 6.65 15.84 -11.15
N LYS A 314 5.75 16.54 -11.86
CA LYS A 314 4.99 17.67 -11.26
C LYS A 314 4.13 17.20 -10.08
N ILE A 315 3.47 16.04 -10.23
CA ILE A 315 2.63 15.44 -9.19
C ILE A 315 3.44 15.08 -7.94
N SER A 316 4.63 14.47 -8.10
CA SER A 316 5.47 14.14 -6.93
C SER A 316 5.94 15.40 -6.19
N GLN A 317 6.18 16.49 -6.92
CA GLN A 317 6.51 17.79 -6.33
C GLN A 317 5.32 18.51 -5.67
N ALA A 318 4.08 18.08 -5.95
CA ALA A 318 2.86 18.63 -5.36
C ALA A 318 2.50 18.01 -3.99
N LEU A 319 3.25 17.01 -3.53
CA LEU A 319 3.14 16.48 -2.18
C LEU A 319 3.40 17.56 -1.12
N SER A 320 2.83 17.38 0.07
CA SER A 320 3.05 18.33 1.16
C SER A 320 4.54 18.45 1.49
N VAL A 321 4.95 19.59 2.03
CA VAL A 321 6.35 19.81 2.39
C VAL A 321 6.87 18.70 3.34
N PRO A 322 6.12 18.28 4.39
CA PRO A 322 6.57 17.18 5.24
C PRO A 322 6.69 15.82 4.53
N GLU A 323 5.78 15.51 3.60
CA GLU A 323 5.90 14.29 2.78
C GLU A 323 7.15 14.31 1.91
N ARG A 324 7.46 15.47 1.29
CA ARG A 324 8.69 15.63 0.51
C ARG A 324 9.93 15.49 1.40
N MET A 325 9.95 16.13 2.57
CA MET A 325 11.04 15.96 3.55
C MET A 325 11.24 14.49 3.94
N LEU A 326 10.15 13.76 4.21
CA LEU A 326 10.21 12.34 4.56
C LEU A 326 10.81 11.48 3.45
N ALA A 327 10.49 11.77 2.18
CA ALA A 327 11.08 11.04 1.06
C ALA A 327 12.62 11.12 1.08
N TYR A 328 13.21 12.32 1.17
CA TYR A 328 14.68 12.45 1.26
C TYR A 328 15.25 11.79 2.53
N ALA A 329 14.55 11.92 3.68
CA ALA A 329 14.99 11.29 4.92
C ALA A 329 15.06 9.76 4.84
N ARG A 330 14.07 9.10 4.19
CA ARG A 330 14.04 7.65 3.97
C ARG A 330 15.26 7.14 3.20
N HIS A 331 15.78 7.95 2.29
CA HIS A 331 16.97 7.64 1.49
C HIS A 331 18.27 8.17 2.12
N GLY A 332 18.23 8.69 3.35
CA GLY A 332 19.40 9.18 4.08
C GLY A 332 19.92 10.54 3.61
N ASP A 333 19.21 11.24 2.73
CA ASP A 333 19.57 12.58 2.26
C ASP A 333 19.08 13.67 3.22
N PHE A 334 19.71 13.72 4.39
CA PHE A 334 19.38 14.72 5.43
C PHE A 334 19.80 16.13 5.04
N ALA A 335 20.73 16.29 4.09
CA ALA A 335 21.14 17.59 3.58
C ALA A 335 20.01 18.24 2.80
N LYS A 336 19.41 17.51 1.84
CA LYS A 336 18.27 18.01 1.08
C LYS A 336 17.03 18.13 1.94
N MET A 337 16.82 17.20 2.88
CA MET A 337 15.72 17.30 3.85
C MET A 337 15.82 18.59 4.67
N ASP A 338 17.00 18.92 5.22
CA ASP A 338 17.19 20.18 5.97
C ASP A 338 17.05 21.41 5.08
N GLU A 339 17.54 21.38 3.83
CA GLU A 339 17.31 22.46 2.86
C GLU A 339 15.81 22.76 2.70
N ILE A 340 14.99 21.71 2.50
CA ILE A 340 13.54 21.84 2.38
C ILE A 340 12.93 22.37 3.69
N LEU A 341 13.36 21.83 4.84
CA LEU A 341 12.89 22.25 6.16
C LEU A 341 13.14 23.74 6.41
N GLN A 342 14.38 24.22 6.18
CA GLN A 342 14.74 25.62 6.42
C GLN A 342 14.02 26.56 5.44
N ALA A 343 13.93 26.19 4.15
CA ALA A 343 13.26 27.01 3.14
C ALA A 343 11.75 27.20 3.41
N ASN A 344 11.11 26.22 4.07
CA ASN A 344 9.66 26.21 4.29
C ASN A 344 9.26 26.39 5.75
N LYS A 345 10.22 26.59 6.66
CA LYS A 345 10.01 26.61 8.13
C LYS A 345 8.84 27.47 8.60
N HIS A 346 8.61 28.60 7.94
CA HIS A 346 7.55 29.56 8.30
C HIS A 346 6.14 29.14 7.86
N GLN A 347 6.03 28.14 6.97
CA GLN A 347 4.78 27.64 6.40
C GLN A 347 4.39 26.28 7.01
N LEU A 348 5.32 25.61 7.70
CA LEU A 348 5.12 24.29 8.28
C LEU A 348 4.26 24.34 9.55
N SER A 349 3.39 23.35 9.69
CA SER A 349 2.51 23.15 10.84
C SER A 349 2.19 21.67 11.04
N PHE A 350 1.66 21.32 12.21
CA PHE A 350 0.99 20.03 12.41
C PHE A 350 -0.45 20.17 11.91
N SER A 351 -0.77 19.53 10.79
CA SER A 351 -2.10 19.55 10.18
C SER A 351 -2.61 18.13 9.95
N LEU A 352 -3.92 17.95 9.78
CA LEU A 352 -4.51 16.63 9.50
C LEU A 352 -3.87 15.92 8.28
N ARG A 353 -3.40 16.69 7.30
CA ARG A 353 -2.82 16.16 6.06
C ARG A 353 -1.53 15.39 6.31
N ASP A 354 -0.64 15.93 7.15
CA ASP A 354 0.78 15.61 7.13
C ASP A 354 1.45 15.58 8.52
N PHE A 355 0.68 15.66 9.61
CA PHE A 355 1.22 15.60 10.99
C PHE A 355 2.09 14.37 11.25
N TRP A 356 1.76 13.25 10.62
CA TRP A 356 2.40 11.95 10.81
C TRP A 356 3.84 11.90 10.28
N ALA A 357 4.16 12.70 9.26
CA ALA A 357 5.46 12.68 8.59
C ALA A 357 6.61 13.08 9.53
N TYR A 358 6.36 14.00 10.47
CA TYR A 358 7.40 14.52 11.35
C TYR A 358 8.02 13.47 12.28
N ALA A 359 7.19 12.55 12.79
CA ALA A 359 7.63 11.46 13.64
C ALA A 359 8.46 10.45 12.83
N LEU A 360 8.01 10.12 11.62
CA LEU A 360 8.72 9.21 10.72
C LEU A 360 10.09 9.77 10.30
N ILE A 361 10.20 11.08 10.00
CA ILE A 361 11.50 11.70 9.71
C ILE A 361 12.45 11.55 10.91
N ALA A 362 11.95 11.72 12.14
CA ALA A 362 12.76 11.51 13.34
C ALA A 362 13.24 10.05 13.50
N ASP A 363 12.44 9.09 13.04
CA ASP A 363 12.83 7.68 12.98
C ASP A 363 13.93 7.46 11.94
N GLU A 364 13.85 8.10 10.78
CA GLU A 364 14.88 7.96 9.75
C GLU A 364 16.26 8.47 10.20
N TYR A 365 16.32 9.53 11.00
CA TYR A 365 17.58 9.95 11.64
C TYR A 365 18.22 8.81 12.45
N ILE A 366 17.43 8.00 13.14
CA ILE A 366 17.90 6.85 13.93
C ILE A 366 18.28 5.69 13.00
N ASN A 367 17.42 5.36 12.04
CA ASN A 367 17.61 4.26 11.10
C ASN A 367 18.91 4.40 10.30
N HIS A 368 19.23 5.63 9.90
CA HIS A 368 20.45 5.96 9.13
C HIS A 368 21.65 6.32 10.01
N GLY A 369 21.57 6.11 11.33
CA GLY A 369 22.69 6.30 12.25
C GLY A 369 23.23 7.74 12.29
N GLN A 370 22.37 8.74 12.10
CA GLN A 370 22.79 10.14 12.11
C GLN A 370 23.27 10.58 13.50
N PRO A 371 24.19 11.56 13.58
CA PRO A 371 24.68 12.07 14.85
C PRO A 371 23.54 12.53 15.78
N PRO A 372 23.60 12.28 17.10
CA PRO A 372 22.58 12.73 18.05
C PRO A 372 22.28 14.24 17.99
N THR A 373 23.29 15.05 17.66
CA THR A 373 23.16 16.50 17.47
C THR A 373 22.30 16.87 16.26
N ALA A 374 22.33 16.07 15.18
CA ALA A 374 21.52 16.29 13.99
C ALA A 374 20.04 16.04 14.29
N LEU A 375 19.72 14.90 14.92
CA LEU A 375 18.36 14.61 15.40
C LEU A 375 17.88 15.66 16.40
N LYS A 376 18.76 16.14 17.30
CA LYS A 376 18.42 17.22 18.23
C LYS A 376 18.02 18.50 17.49
N SER A 377 18.80 18.93 16.50
CA SER A 377 18.49 20.13 15.70
C SER A 377 17.14 20.04 15.00
N TYR A 378 16.84 18.86 14.42
CA TYR A 378 15.55 18.59 13.81
C TYR A 378 14.40 18.68 14.83
N LEU A 379 14.50 17.99 15.97
CA LEU A 379 13.48 17.99 17.03
C LEU A 379 13.29 19.38 17.63
N ASP A 380 14.37 20.13 17.88
CA ASP A 380 14.34 21.52 18.36
C ASP A 380 13.59 22.46 17.41
N THR A 381 13.62 22.16 16.10
CA THR A 381 12.94 22.93 15.06
C THR A 381 11.48 22.55 14.98
N VAL A 382 11.18 21.27 14.79
CA VAL A 382 9.81 20.77 14.56
C VAL A 382 8.93 20.89 15.82
N SER A 383 9.53 20.77 17.02
CA SER A 383 8.78 20.97 18.27
C SER A 383 8.20 22.38 18.42
N LYS A 384 8.63 23.35 17.60
CA LYS A 384 8.14 24.75 17.62
C LYS A 384 7.05 25.04 16.59
N PHE A 385 6.75 24.12 15.68
CA PHE A 385 5.73 24.36 14.67
C PHE A 385 4.32 24.53 15.26
N PRO A 386 3.50 25.43 14.70
CA PRO A 386 2.11 25.59 15.14
C PRO A 386 1.28 24.34 14.83
N VAL A 387 0.11 24.25 15.45
CA VAL A 387 -0.87 23.17 15.23
C VAL A 387 -2.13 23.77 14.60
N ILE A 388 -2.62 23.13 13.53
CA ILE A 388 -3.88 23.46 12.87
C ILE A 388 -4.83 22.29 13.10
N LEU A 389 -5.87 22.51 13.90
CA LEU A 389 -6.80 21.46 14.30
C LEU A 389 -7.99 21.39 13.32
N PRO A 390 -8.34 20.19 12.81
CA PRO A 390 -9.60 19.99 12.09
C PRO A 390 -10.82 20.08 13.02
N GLU A 391 -12.01 20.22 12.45
CA GLU A 391 -13.27 20.29 13.21
C GLU A 391 -13.64 18.96 13.88
N ASN A 392 -13.28 17.83 13.24
CA ASN A 392 -13.51 16.50 13.79
C ASN A 392 -12.63 16.30 15.03
N LYS A 393 -13.25 15.97 16.17
CA LYS A 393 -12.57 15.85 17.47
C LYS A 393 -11.54 14.74 17.52
N ASP A 394 -11.80 13.61 16.89
CA ASP A 394 -10.89 12.46 16.89
C ASP A 394 -9.65 12.77 16.04
N ASP A 395 -9.86 13.38 14.87
CA ASP A 395 -8.77 13.85 14.02
C ASP A 395 -7.97 14.99 14.67
N ALA A 396 -8.65 15.92 15.36
CA ALA A 396 -7.98 16.98 16.12
C ALA A 396 -7.12 16.39 17.24
N LYS A 397 -7.63 15.37 17.94
CA LYS A 397 -6.87 14.63 18.93
C LYS A 397 -5.64 13.95 18.31
N ARG A 398 -5.77 13.29 17.16
CA ARG A 398 -4.64 12.63 16.46
C ARG A 398 -3.53 13.63 16.11
N VAL A 399 -3.89 14.79 15.56
CA VAL A 399 -2.92 15.85 15.22
C VAL A 399 -2.23 16.39 16.49
N GLN A 400 -3.01 16.64 17.55
CA GLN A 400 -2.48 17.15 18.82
C GLN A 400 -1.57 16.13 19.52
N ASP A 401 -1.95 14.86 19.54
CA ASP A 401 -1.17 13.78 20.16
C ASP A 401 0.17 13.60 19.43
N SER A 402 0.20 13.76 18.10
CA SER A 402 1.45 13.75 17.34
C SER A 402 2.39 14.92 17.72
N LYS A 403 1.82 16.11 17.93
CA LYS A 403 2.60 17.26 18.41
C LYS A 403 3.23 16.97 19.78
N ILE A 404 2.45 16.41 20.70
CA ILE A 404 2.90 16.05 22.04
C ILE A 404 4.01 15.00 21.95
N ALA A 405 3.85 13.97 21.11
CA ALA A 405 4.84 12.92 20.92
C ALA A 405 6.20 13.47 20.45
N ILE A 406 6.22 14.47 19.55
CA ILE A 406 7.46 15.13 19.13
C ILE A 406 8.13 15.90 20.29
N ILE A 407 7.35 16.60 21.11
CA ILE A 407 7.87 17.31 22.29
C ILE A 407 8.45 16.31 23.31
N ASP A 408 7.75 15.21 23.57
CA ASP A 408 8.21 14.18 24.50
C ASP A 408 9.47 13.49 23.99
N ARG A 409 9.53 13.17 22.69
CA ARG A 409 10.73 12.62 22.04
C ARG A 409 11.92 13.55 22.16
N LYS A 410 11.71 14.86 21.92
CA LYS A 410 12.74 15.89 22.14
C LYS A 410 13.23 15.89 23.59
N ASN A 411 12.33 15.94 24.56
CA ASN A 411 12.68 16.00 25.97
C ASN A 411 13.44 14.74 26.42
N MET A 412 13.07 13.56 25.93
CA MET A 412 13.80 12.32 26.17
C MET A 412 15.19 12.34 25.52
N HIS A 413 15.30 12.82 24.28
CA HIS A 413 16.57 12.92 23.57
C HIS A 413 17.54 13.89 24.23
N ASP A 414 17.05 15.06 24.67
CA ASP A 414 17.84 16.04 25.43
C ASP A 414 18.38 15.44 26.73
N LYS A 415 17.56 14.70 27.48
CA LYS A 415 18.01 14.00 28.70
C LYS A 415 19.09 12.95 28.41
N LYS A 416 18.97 12.22 27.30
CA LYS A 416 19.99 11.23 26.88
C LYS A 416 21.31 11.90 26.55
N ILE A 417 21.29 13.02 25.83
CA ILE A 417 22.49 13.79 25.51
C ILE A 417 23.13 14.34 26.79
N MET A 418 22.35 14.96 27.68
CA MET A 418 22.85 15.47 28.96
C MET A 418 23.50 14.37 29.80
N LEU A 419 22.86 13.20 29.93
CA LEU A 419 23.42 12.07 30.66
C LEU A 419 24.71 11.57 30.01
N HIS A 420 24.77 11.49 28.69
CA HIS A 420 26.00 11.11 27.97
C HIS A 420 27.13 12.10 28.26
N ASP A 421 26.86 13.40 28.23
CA ASP A 421 27.85 14.44 28.49
C ASP A 421 28.32 14.43 29.96
N GLU A 422 27.42 14.17 30.91
CA GLU A 422 27.75 13.93 32.32
C GLU A 422 28.65 12.69 32.47
N LEU A 423 28.31 11.56 31.86
CA LEU A 423 29.13 10.34 31.94
C LEU A 423 30.50 10.53 31.26
N ALA A 424 30.55 11.21 30.12
CA ALA A 424 31.78 11.52 29.39
C ALA A 424 32.71 12.48 30.15
N THR A 425 32.15 13.31 31.05
CA THR A 425 32.93 14.20 31.92
C THR A 425 33.35 13.56 33.23
N PHE A 426 32.57 12.60 33.77
CA PHE A 426 32.90 11.84 34.99
C PHE A 426 33.91 10.71 34.77
N LEU A 427 33.98 10.14 33.57
CA LEU A 427 34.98 9.11 33.25
C LEU A 427 36.36 9.76 33.02
N PRO A 428 37.40 9.41 33.81
CA PRO A 428 38.73 9.96 33.59
C PRO A 428 39.24 9.53 32.21
N LYS A 429 39.72 10.50 31.41
CA LYS A 429 40.35 10.31 30.09
C LYS A 429 41.60 9.40 30.09
N SER A 430 41.90 8.71 31.19
CA SER A 430 43.19 8.04 31.45
C SER A 430 43.14 6.52 31.60
N GLN A 431 42.06 5.82 31.23
CA GLN A 431 42.10 4.34 31.14
C GLN A 431 41.62 3.74 29.81
N PHE A 432 41.13 4.56 28.87
CA PHE A 432 40.97 4.16 27.47
C PHE A 432 41.96 4.93 26.59
N ARG A 433 43.25 4.69 26.80
CA ARG A 433 44.24 4.80 25.72
C ARG A 433 44.45 3.39 25.15
N GLU A 434 43.36 2.74 24.77
CA GLU A 434 43.45 1.64 23.81
C GLU A 434 43.71 2.25 22.44
N LYS A 435 44.60 1.59 21.72
CA LYS A 435 45.16 2.00 20.43
C LYS A 435 44.11 2.68 19.55
N THR A 436 44.52 3.78 18.93
CA THR A 436 44.02 4.18 17.61
C THR A 436 44.27 3.03 16.62
N GLU A 437 43.43 2.01 16.67
CA GLU A 437 43.09 1.22 15.51
C GLU A 437 41.87 1.89 14.90
N SER A 438 42.02 2.24 13.63
CA SER A 438 41.04 2.90 12.78
C SER A 438 39.60 2.45 13.08
N THR A 439 38.66 3.39 13.12
CA THR A 439 37.22 3.13 13.10
C THR A 439 36.80 2.30 11.86
N GLU A 440 37.66 2.19 10.84
CA GLU A 440 37.53 1.23 9.74
C GLU A 440 37.60 -0.22 10.23
N THR A 441 38.50 -0.58 11.15
CA THR A 441 38.71 -1.97 11.59
C THR A 441 37.58 -2.52 12.46
N VAL A 442 36.93 -1.69 13.30
CA VAL A 442 35.79 -2.14 14.12
C VAL A 442 34.53 -2.32 13.26
N THR A 443 34.30 -1.41 12.32
CA THR A 443 33.18 -1.51 11.35
C THR A 443 33.40 -2.65 10.35
N HIS A 444 34.65 -2.90 9.95
CA HIS A 444 35.03 -4.01 9.07
C HIS A 444 34.96 -5.36 9.79
N ASN A 445 35.37 -5.45 11.07
CA ASN A 445 35.21 -6.67 11.87
C ASN A 445 33.75 -6.97 12.20
N TYR A 446 32.91 -5.95 12.42
CA TYR A 446 31.47 -6.16 12.62
C TYR A 446 30.76 -6.59 11.33
N LYS A 447 31.13 -6.00 10.17
CA LYS A 447 30.65 -6.46 8.85
C LYS A 447 31.14 -7.88 8.53
N LYS A 448 32.40 -8.20 8.82
CA LYS A 448 32.98 -9.53 8.58
C LYS A 448 32.36 -10.58 9.52
N GLN A 449 32.09 -10.27 10.78
CA GLN A 449 31.34 -11.14 11.68
C GLN A 449 29.87 -11.31 11.24
N LEU A 450 29.22 -10.28 10.71
CA LEU A 450 27.89 -10.40 10.10
C LEU A 450 27.90 -11.21 8.78
N GLN A 451 29.02 -11.21 8.07
CA GLN A 451 29.20 -11.99 6.84
C GLN A 451 29.55 -13.45 7.14
N GLU A 452 30.41 -13.72 8.12
CA GLU A 452 30.75 -15.05 8.62
C GLU A 452 29.54 -15.70 9.32
N VAL A 453 28.71 -14.93 10.04
CA VAL A 453 27.42 -15.42 10.58
C VAL A 453 26.40 -15.70 9.48
N ARG A 454 26.45 -14.99 8.33
CA ARG A 454 25.63 -15.27 7.14
C ARG A 454 26.12 -16.48 6.33
N GLU A 455 27.42 -16.74 6.33
CA GLU A 455 28.05 -17.86 5.61
C GLU A 455 28.00 -19.16 6.42
N ASP A 456 28.06 -19.10 7.76
CA ASP A 456 27.90 -20.26 8.65
C ASP A 456 26.42 -20.57 8.99
N SER A 457 25.49 -19.66 8.72
CA SER A 457 24.05 -19.94 8.78
C SER A 457 23.58 -20.61 7.49
N HIS A 458 23.82 -21.91 7.35
CA HIS A 458 22.94 -22.76 6.54
C HIS A 458 21.55 -22.81 7.22
N TYR A 459 20.78 -21.74 7.08
CA TYR A 459 19.37 -21.69 7.46
C TYR A 459 18.50 -21.65 6.20
N SER A 460 17.67 -22.68 6.07
CA SER A 460 16.66 -22.81 5.04
C SER A 460 15.63 -21.68 5.13
N ALA A 461 15.09 -21.29 3.98
CA ALA A 461 14.18 -20.17 3.76
C ALA A 461 12.77 -20.31 4.40
N SER A 462 12.65 -20.71 5.66
CA SER A 462 11.37 -20.91 6.36
C SER A 462 11.03 -19.89 7.46
N ASP A 463 11.95 -19.01 7.89
CA ASP A 463 11.80 -18.35 9.20
C ASP A 463 11.71 -16.80 9.18
N LEU A 464 11.50 -16.14 8.03
CA LEU A 464 11.29 -14.68 7.95
C LEU A 464 9.80 -14.28 7.92
N SER A 465 9.03 -14.82 8.86
CA SER A 465 7.58 -14.59 9.01
C SER A 465 7.26 -14.13 10.44
N THR A 466 7.89 -13.09 10.94
CA THR A 466 7.51 -12.41 12.19
C THR A 466 8.30 -11.11 12.37
N SER A 467 7.78 -10.01 11.85
CA SER A 467 7.96 -8.67 12.43
C SER A 467 7.18 -7.70 11.56
N TYR A 468 6.08 -7.19 12.10
CA TYR A 468 5.31 -5.97 11.81
C TYR A 468 3.86 -6.27 12.22
N THR A 469 3.64 -6.21 13.53
CA THR A 469 2.33 -6.01 14.17
C THR A 469 2.17 -4.54 14.49
#